data_AF-A0A1E5GAD3-F1
#
_entry.id   AF-A0A1E5GAD3-F1
#
_cell.length_a   1.000
_cell.length_b   1.000
_cell.length_c   1.000
_cell.angle_alpha   90.00
_cell.angle_beta   90.00
_cell.angle_gamma   90.00
#
_symmetry.space_group_name_H-M   'P 1'
#
loop_
_entity.id
_entity.type
_entity.pdbx_description
1 polymer ?
#
loop_
_entity_poly.entity_id
_entity_poly.type
_entity_poly.pdbx_seq_one_letter_code
_entity_poly.pdbx_strand_id
1 'polypeptide(L)'
;MNKKDKNFYDTYDTLFSKPPFFKPKKENNMQNYKKYIPKLKQEKLQKKKVLGKSSLSRSKAKPKKNSWKKKLVVCVVLFLPIAFFVIKEKNLAPVLYSEYLDVTPLKEAGIKGTGDKDFSKPLMLNVDDHTILTNRGYELEVLGDSDLEIQKEELSVLPTNNEYADYFSTAYISFYSERRFQRSVSLRLSENVINSLTESFIKNKRSFSKAYLEKEIGDVQNGYVVTYVKSPYPEITICRFFIFPDETGIWIDLNSLEDDHEELTEEKTLEEFKEILSDDFAFIEKNFVFKKTE
;
A
#
# COMPACT_ATOMS: atom_id res chain seq x y z
N MET A 1 -5.78 -43.18 -20.00
CA MET A 1 -5.29 -41.83 -20.36
C MET A 1 -5.46 -41.65 -21.85
N ASN A 2 -6.48 -40.88 -22.25
CA ASN A 2 -6.87 -40.68 -23.64
C ASN A 2 -5.91 -39.72 -24.34
N LYS A 3 -5.53 -40.05 -25.59
CA LYS A 3 -4.64 -39.29 -26.47
C LYS A 3 -5.18 -37.92 -26.93
N LYS A 4 -6.27 -37.40 -26.36
CA LYS A 4 -6.93 -36.16 -26.80
C LYS A 4 -6.51 -34.90 -26.03
N ASP A 5 -5.89 -35.04 -24.86
CA ASP A 5 -5.61 -33.88 -23.99
C ASP A 5 -4.21 -33.27 -24.21
N LYS A 6 -3.40 -33.82 -25.13
CA LYS A 6 -2.08 -33.26 -25.45
C LYS A 6 -2.11 -32.11 -26.45
N ASN A 7 -3.19 -31.95 -27.22
CA ASN A 7 -3.20 -30.99 -28.34
C ASN A 7 -3.61 -29.56 -27.97
N PHE A 8 -4.15 -29.31 -26.77
CA PHE A 8 -4.61 -27.97 -26.40
C PHE A 8 -3.44 -27.01 -26.12
N TYR A 9 -2.40 -27.48 -25.42
CA TYR A 9 -1.23 -26.66 -25.11
C TYR A 9 -0.30 -26.48 -26.31
N ASP A 10 -0.18 -27.49 -27.18
CA ASP A 10 0.65 -27.43 -28.39
C ASP A 10 0.09 -26.44 -29.45
N THR A 11 -1.22 -26.15 -29.43
CA THR A 11 -1.83 -25.16 -30.35
C THR A 11 -1.79 -23.73 -29.80
N TYR A 12 -1.74 -23.55 -28.49
CA TYR A 12 -1.62 -22.24 -27.85
C TYR A 12 -0.26 -21.58 -28.14
N ASP A 13 0.81 -22.37 -28.09
CA ASP A 13 2.19 -21.90 -28.35
C ASP A 13 2.42 -21.50 -29.82
N THR A 14 1.60 -21.97 -30.76
CA THR A 14 1.72 -21.63 -32.19
C THR A 14 1.11 -20.28 -32.58
N LEU A 15 0.32 -19.65 -31.70
CA LEU A 15 -0.25 -18.32 -31.92
C LEU A 15 0.76 -17.19 -31.66
N PHE A 16 1.89 -17.50 -31.01
CA PHE A 16 2.96 -16.54 -30.73
C PHE A 16 4.13 -16.79 -31.69
N SER A 17 4.17 -16.02 -32.78
CA SER A 17 5.36 -15.94 -33.62
C SER A 17 6.50 -15.37 -32.78
N LYS A 18 7.46 -16.21 -32.35
CA LYS A 18 8.65 -15.75 -31.64
C LYS A 18 9.41 -14.75 -32.53
N PRO A 19 9.62 -13.49 -32.11
CA PRO A 19 10.41 -12.56 -32.91
C PRO A 19 11.87 -13.03 -32.98
N PRO A 20 12.59 -12.74 -34.07
CA PRO A 20 13.98 -13.15 -34.22
C PRO A 20 14.84 -12.48 -33.14
N PHE A 21 15.64 -13.30 -32.46
CA PHE A 21 16.66 -12.96 -31.48
C PHE A 21 17.28 -11.56 -31.68
N PHE A 22 16.91 -10.61 -30.82
CA PHE A 22 17.65 -9.36 -30.68
C PHE A 22 18.90 -9.60 -29.82
N LYS A 23 20.06 -9.32 -30.42
CA LYS A 23 21.36 -9.36 -29.76
C LYS A 23 21.38 -8.35 -28.60
N PRO A 24 21.95 -8.69 -27.43
CA PRO A 24 22.03 -7.75 -26.31
C PRO A 24 22.85 -6.52 -26.70
N LYS A 25 22.25 -5.33 -26.54
CA LYS A 25 22.97 -4.06 -26.59
C LYS A 25 23.98 -4.04 -25.42
N LYS A 26 25.19 -3.61 -25.73
CA LYS A 26 26.35 -3.54 -24.81
C LYS A 26 26.00 -2.79 -23.52
N GLU A 27 26.24 -3.44 -22.39
CA GLU A 27 26.41 -2.82 -21.08
C GLU A 27 27.45 -1.69 -21.18
N ASN A 28 27.05 -0.48 -20.83
CA ASN A 28 27.94 0.57 -20.36
C ASN A 28 27.10 1.53 -19.52
N ASN A 29 27.20 1.38 -18.19
CA ASN A 29 26.94 2.36 -17.11
C ASN A 29 26.40 1.73 -15.82
N MET A 30 26.74 0.46 -15.54
CA MET A 30 26.45 -0.18 -14.25
C MET A 30 27.72 -0.30 -13.38
N GLN A 31 28.41 0.82 -13.14
CA GLN A 31 29.60 0.84 -12.24
C GLN A 31 29.58 1.88 -11.11
N ASN A 32 28.52 2.69 -10.92
CA ASN A 32 28.52 3.74 -9.90
C ASN A 32 27.69 3.51 -8.62
N TYR A 33 27.11 2.32 -8.40
CA TYR A 33 26.29 2.04 -7.19
C TYR A 33 26.90 1.02 -6.21
N LYS A 34 28.23 0.99 -6.05
CA LYS A 34 28.91 0.13 -5.05
C LYS A 34 29.71 0.90 -3.98
N LYS A 35 29.33 2.14 -3.63
CA LYS A 35 30.12 2.95 -2.68
C LYS A 35 29.43 3.53 -1.45
N TYR A 36 28.21 3.13 -1.09
CA TYR A 36 27.62 3.53 0.18
C TYR A 36 26.80 2.41 0.84
N ILE A 37 27.49 1.60 1.65
CA ILE A 37 26.88 0.80 2.72
C ILE A 37 27.69 1.10 3.99
N PRO A 38 27.12 1.78 5.01
CA PRO A 38 27.77 1.92 6.30
C PRO A 38 27.82 0.55 7.01
N LYS A 39 29.02 0.07 7.33
CA LYS A 39 29.23 -1.10 8.21
C LYS A 39 28.76 -0.77 9.63
N LEU A 40 27.57 -1.23 10.00
CA LEU A 40 27.12 -1.22 11.40
C LEU A 40 27.92 -2.24 12.22
N LYS A 41 28.58 -1.73 13.26
CA LYS A 41 29.43 -2.46 14.20
C LYS A 41 28.64 -3.50 15.00
N GLN A 42 28.86 -4.78 14.70
CA GLN A 42 28.67 -5.86 15.66
C GLN A 42 29.88 -5.90 16.59
N GLU A 43 29.81 -5.19 17.72
CA GLU A 43 30.80 -5.34 18.78
C GLU A 43 30.14 -5.08 20.14
N LYS A 44 29.54 -6.13 20.71
CA LYS A 44 29.30 -6.32 22.16
C LYS A 44 28.70 -7.69 22.42
N LEU A 45 29.46 -8.72 22.11
CA LEU A 45 29.27 -10.04 22.71
C LEU A 45 30.66 -10.59 23.05
N GLN A 46 30.80 -10.97 24.32
CA GLN A 46 31.92 -11.70 24.92
C GLN A 46 33.15 -10.87 25.34
N LYS A 47 33.21 -10.56 26.64
CA LYS A 47 34.32 -10.95 27.54
C LYS A 47 34.05 -10.48 28.98
N LYS A 48 33.64 -11.41 29.84
CA LYS A 48 34.26 -11.62 31.16
C LYS A 48 33.73 -12.91 31.80
N LYS A 49 34.53 -13.97 31.71
CA LYS A 49 34.49 -15.10 32.63
C LYS A 49 35.62 -14.92 33.65
N VAL A 50 35.23 -14.96 34.92
CA VAL A 50 35.84 -15.70 36.05
C VAL A 50 37.27 -15.31 36.49
N LEU A 51 37.41 -14.85 37.73
CA LEU A 51 38.07 -15.61 38.82
C LEU A 51 37.91 -14.90 40.17
N GLY A 52 37.63 -15.68 41.23
CA GLY A 52 37.69 -15.20 42.61
C GLY A 52 36.87 -16.04 43.59
N LYS A 53 37.39 -17.21 43.99
CA LYS A 53 36.93 -17.96 45.17
C LYS A 53 37.32 -17.20 46.44
N SER A 54 36.43 -17.09 47.42
CA SER A 54 36.82 -17.10 48.84
C SER A 54 35.65 -17.41 49.79
N SER A 55 35.83 -18.50 50.51
CA SER A 55 35.41 -18.78 51.90
C SER A 55 33.95 -18.55 52.33
N LEU A 56 33.31 -19.68 52.67
CA LEU A 56 32.30 -19.76 53.71
C LEU A 56 32.81 -19.17 55.03
N SER A 57 32.01 -18.33 55.67
CA SER A 57 31.96 -18.24 57.13
C SER A 57 30.50 -18.30 57.59
N ARG A 58 30.16 -19.41 58.26
CA ARG A 58 28.93 -19.58 59.03
C ARG A 58 28.96 -18.62 60.22
N SER A 59 28.01 -17.71 60.31
CA SER A 59 27.61 -17.14 61.61
C SER A 59 26.23 -17.68 61.99
N LYS A 60 26.16 -18.31 63.16
CA LYS A 60 24.93 -18.85 63.75
C LYS A 60 24.09 -17.68 64.30
N ALA A 61 22.95 -17.40 63.69
CA ALA A 61 21.91 -16.58 64.31
C ALA A 61 20.80 -17.50 64.87
N LYS A 62 20.55 -17.37 66.18
CA LYS A 62 19.53 -18.11 66.95
C LYS A 62 18.11 -17.86 66.40
N PRO A 63 17.16 -18.81 66.55
CA PRO A 63 15.83 -18.69 65.96
C PRO A 63 14.98 -17.70 66.76
N LYS A 64 14.62 -16.56 66.16
CA LYS A 64 13.53 -15.72 66.69
C LYS A 64 12.21 -16.16 66.06
N LYS A 65 11.34 -16.66 66.93
CA LYS A 65 9.93 -17.03 66.70
C LYS A 65 9.13 -15.88 66.08
N ASN A 66 8.19 -16.26 65.23
CA ASN A 66 6.95 -15.56 64.86
C ASN A 66 7.04 -14.14 64.24
N SER A 67 7.14 -14.09 62.90
CA SER A 67 6.33 -13.16 62.09
C SER A 67 6.26 -13.50 60.59
N TRP A 68 6.76 -14.68 60.18
CA TRP A 68 6.86 -15.05 58.76
C TRP A 68 5.51 -15.22 58.04
N LYS A 69 4.43 -15.51 58.78
CA LYS A 69 3.09 -15.66 58.21
C LYS A 69 2.43 -14.34 57.78
N LYS A 70 2.88 -13.18 58.27
CA LYS A 70 2.33 -11.87 57.84
C LYS A 70 3.09 -11.26 56.65
N LYS A 71 4.39 -11.53 56.51
CA LYS A 71 5.20 -11.04 55.35
C LYS A 71 5.01 -11.87 54.08
N LEU A 72 4.69 -13.16 54.20
CA LEU A 72 4.35 -14.02 53.06
C LEU A 72 3.02 -13.64 52.41
N VAL A 73 2.01 -13.27 53.20
CA VAL A 73 0.70 -12.83 52.66
C VAL A 73 0.85 -11.52 51.89
N VAL A 74 1.63 -10.55 52.39
CA VAL A 74 1.87 -9.27 51.68
C VAL A 74 2.63 -9.49 50.37
N CYS A 75 3.61 -10.39 50.33
CA CYS A 75 4.31 -10.71 49.09
C CYS A 75 3.41 -11.47 48.10
N VAL A 76 2.60 -12.42 48.55
CA VAL A 76 1.68 -13.16 47.67
C VAL A 76 0.56 -12.25 47.14
N VAL A 77 0.05 -11.32 47.95
CA VAL A 77 -0.99 -10.35 47.55
C VAL A 77 -0.46 -9.24 46.62
N LEU A 78 0.85 -8.92 46.66
CA LEU A 78 1.48 -7.98 45.71
C LEU A 78 1.99 -8.67 44.45
N PHE A 79 2.50 -9.90 44.54
CA PHE A 79 3.00 -10.64 43.37
C PHE A 79 1.88 -11.30 42.56
N LEU A 80 0.74 -11.68 43.14
CA LEU A 80 -0.38 -12.22 42.37
C LEU A 80 -0.97 -11.23 41.35
N PRO A 81 -1.23 -9.95 41.67
CA PRO A 81 -1.72 -8.99 40.66
C PRO A 81 -0.64 -8.63 39.65
N ILE A 82 0.64 -8.56 40.04
CA ILE A 82 1.75 -8.33 39.09
C ILE A 82 1.96 -9.55 38.19
N ALA A 83 1.94 -10.77 38.72
CA ALA A 83 2.00 -11.98 37.92
C ALA A 83 0.74 -12.16 37.07
N PHE A 84 -0.44 -11.75 37.54
CA PHE A 84 -1.67 -11.72 36.75
C PHE A 84 -1.58 -10.65 35.65
N PHE A 85 -1.04 -9.46 35.90
CA PHE A 85 -0.79 -8.44 34.87
C PHE A 85 0.26 -8.89 33.87
N VAL A 86 1.36 -9.49 34.34
CA VAL A 86 2.44 -10.04 33.51
C VAL A 86 1.97 -11.28 32.74
N ILE A 87 1.07 -12.10 33.26
CA ILE A 87 0.45 -13.24 32.53
C ILE A 87 -0.66 -12.73 31.61
N LYS A 88 -1.36 -11.63 31.95
CA LYS A 88 -2.29 -10.96 31.04
C LYS A 88 -1.55 -10.27 29.89
N GLU A 89 -0.33 -9.79 30.13
CA GLU A 89 0.62 -9.34 29.10
C GLU A 89 1.33 -10.51 28.40
N LYS A 90 1.56 -11.67 29.05
CA LYS A 90 2.30 -12.83 28.51
C LYS A 90 1.46 -14.01 28.04
N ASN A 91 0.13 -13.92 28.08
CA ASN A 91 -0.74 -14.55 27.08
C ASN A 91 -0.59 -13.84 25.71
N LEU A 92 0.65 -13.51 25.39
CA LEU A 92 1.16 -12.99 24.12
C LEU A 92 1.35 -14.15 23.14
N ALA A 93 0.36 -15.03 23.13
CA ALA A 93 0.07 -15.87 21.99
C ALA A 93 -1.44 -16.11 21.99
N PRO A 94 -2.26 -15.11 21.66
CA PRO A 94 -3.41 -15.45 20.86
C PRO A 94 -2.81 -15.94 19.54
N VAL A 95 -3.22 -17.11 19.09
CA VAL A 95 -3.24 -17.38 17.66
C VAL A 95 -4.13 -16.27 17.10
N LEU A 96 -3.48 -15.18 16.66
CA LEU A 96 -4.10 -13.89 16.37
C LEU A 96 -4.77 -14.03 15.00
N TYR A 97 -5.92 -14.71 14.95
CA TYR A 97 -6.85 -14.51 13.85
C TYR A 97 -7.32 -13.06 13.98
N SER A 98 -6.55 -12.16 13.38
CA SER A 98 -7.00 -10.79 13.17
C SER A 98 -8.16 -10.91 12.21
N GLU A 99 -9.36 -10.58 12.68
CA GLU A 99 -10.52 -10.46 11.80
C GLU A 99 -10.24 -9.30 10.86
N TYR A 100 -10.29 -9.56 9.56
CA TYR A 100 -10.17 -8.54 8.54
C TYR A 100 -11.57 -8.05 8.17
N LEU A 101 -11.66 -6.76 7.91
CA LEU A 101 -12.83 -6.10 7.36
C LEU A 101 -12.44 -5.60 5.97
N ASP A 102 -13.13 -6.11 4.95
CA ASP A 102 -13.03 -5.57 3.61
C ASP A 102 -13.87 -4.29 3.52
N VAL A 103 -13.26 -3.25 2.99
CA VAL A 103 -13.84 -1.92 2.80
C VAL A 103 -13.86 -1.64 1.31
N THR A 104 -15.02 -1.24 0.81
CA THR A 104 -15.26 -0.99 -0.62
C THR A 104 -15.64 0.47 -0.81
N PRO A 105 -14.69 1.41 -0.69
CA PRO A 105 -14.95 2.84 -0.51
C PRO A 105 -15.86 3.42 -1.61
N LEU A 106 -15.67 2.99 -2.87
CA LEU A 106 -16.50 3.47 -3.98
C LEU A 106 -17.94 2.96 -3.91
N LYS A 107 -18.14 1.68 -3.56
CA LYS A 107 -19.48 1.09 -3.40
C LYS A 107 -20.23 1.70 -2.23
N GLU A 108 -19.53 1.92 -1.11
CA GLU A 108 -20.08 2.55 0.09
C GLU A 108 -20.48 4.01 -0.15
N ALA A 109 -19.75 4.71 -1.03
CA ALA A 109 -20.14 6.03 -1.53
C ALA A 109 -21.27 6.00 -2.59
N GLY A 110 -21.79 4.82 -2.94
CA GLY A 110 -22.90 4.66 -3.89
C GLY A 110 -22.52 4.81 -5.36
N ILE A 111 -21.23 4.72 -5.69
CA ILE A 111 -20.73 4.77 -7.06
C ILE A 111 -21.11 3.49 -7.80
N LYS A 112 -21.56 3.64 -9.04
CA LYS A 112 -21.99 2.55 -9.92
C LYS A 112 -21.71 2.94 -11.38
N GLY A 113 -21.53 1.95 -12.25
CA GLY A 113 -21.44 2.19 -13.69
C GLY A 113 -22.66 2.94 -14.22
N THR A 114 -22.39 3.85 -15.17
CA THR A 114 -23.41 4.71 -15.78
C THR A 114 -23.78 4.27 -17.20
N GLY A 115 -23.05 3.33 -17.78
CA GLY A 115 -23.27 2.79 -19.13
C GLY A 115 -23.14 1.28 -19.23
N ASP A 116 -23.38 0.76 -20.43
CA ASP A 116 -23.27 -0.67 -20.73
C ASP A 116 -21.81 -1.10 -20.90
N LYS A 117 -21.49 -2.32 -20.47
CA LYS A 117 -20.17 -2.94 -20.66
C LYS A 117 -20.09 -3.65 -22.01
N ASP A 118 -19.18 -3.19 -22.87
CA ASP A 118 -18.82 -3.89 -24.10
C ASP A 118 -17.56 -4.74 -23.87
N PHE A 119 -17.76 -6.02 -23.55
CA PHE A 119 -16.68 -6.99 -23.28
C PHE A 119 -15.78 -7.31 -24.47
N SER A 120 -16.01 -6.68 -25.64
CA SER A 120 -15.17 -6.79 -26.81
C SER A 120 -14.29 -5.55 -27.05
N LYS A 121 -14.55 -4.44 -26.36
CA LYS A 121 -13.84 -3.18 -26.53
C LYS A 121 -13.00 -2.84 -25.31
N PRO A 122 -11.67 -3.00 -25.38
CA PRO A 122 -10.81 -2.64 -24.27
C PRO A 122 -10.74 -1.14 -24.08
N LEU A 123 -10.57 -0.70 -22.83
CA LEU A 123 -9.93 0.59 -22.56
C LEU A 123 -8.44 0.42 -22.88
N MET A 124 -7.92 1.28 -23.76
CA MET A 124 -6.51 1.29 -24.15
C MET A 124 -5.91 2.64 -23.82
N LEU A 125 -4.68 2.62 -23.30
CA LEU A 125 -3.86 3.80 -23.08
C LEU A 125 -2.72 3.83 -24.10
N ASN A 126 -2.47 5.02 -24.64
CA ASN A 126 -1.26 5.33 -25.40
C ASN A 126 -0.50 6.44 -24.65
N VAL A 127 0.81 6.28 -24.53
CA VAL A 127 1.66 7.24 -23.81
C VAL A 127 2.48 8.00 -24.84
N ASP A 128 2.28 9.32 -24.87
CA ASP A 128 3.07 10.24 -25.67
C ASP A 128 3.77 11.23 -24.73
N ASP A 129 5.06 10.98 -24.49
CA ASP A 129 5.88 11.70 -23.53
C ASP A 129 5.22 11.75 -22.13
N HIS A 130 4.68 12.90 -21.74
CA HIS A 130 4.03 13.15 -20.45
C HIS A 130 2.50 13.15 -20.52
N THR A 131 1.93 12.75 -21.65
CA THR A 131 0.47 12.70 -21.86
C THR A 131 0.02 11.26 -22.10
N ILE A 132 -1.05 10.87 -21.40
CA ILE A 132 -1.62 9.52 -21.46
C ILE A 132 -2.99 9.63 -22.09
N LEU A 133 -3.08 9.17 -23.34
CA LEU A 133 -4.26 9.22 -24.18
C LEU A 133 -5.07 7.94 -24.02
N THR A 134 -6.38 8.07 -23.86
CA THR A 134 -7.31 6.95 -23.88
C THR A 134 -7.94 6.79 -25.25
N ASN A 135 -8.25 5.57 -25.67
CA ASN A 135 -9.06 5.30 -26.87
C ASN A 135 -10.53 5.76 -26.76
N ARG A 136 -10.89 6.47 -25.69
CA ARG A 136 -12.23 7.00 -25.39
C ARG A 136 -12.34 8.51 -25.54
N GLY A 137 -11.28 9.16 -26.04
CA GLY A 137 -11.27 10.61 -26.25
C GLY A 137 -11.04 11.40 -24.97
N TYR A 138 -10.19 10.88 -24.08
CA TYR A 138 -9.73 11.57 -22.87
C TYR A 138 -8.23 11.45 -22.74
N GLU A 139 -7.62 12.43 -22.08
CA GLU A 139 -6.20 12.47 -21.80
C GLU A 139 -5.91 12.85 -20.35
N LEU A 140 -4.82 12.28 -19.82
CA LEU A 140 -4.21 12.66 -18.55
C LEU A 140 -2.84 13.27 -18.85
N GLU A 141 -2.69 14.56 -18.63
CA GLU A 141 -1.41 15.27 -18.71
C GLU A 141 -0.70 15.21 -17.35
N VAL A 142 0.57 14.82 -17.38
CA VAL A 142 1.49 14.86 -16.25
C VAL A 142 2.35 16.10 -16.40
N LEU A 143 2.14 17.09 -15.53
CA LEU A 143 2.85 18.37 -15.56
C LEU A 143 3.98 18.40 -14.54
N GLY A 144 4.93 19.31 -14.70
CA GLY A 144 6.06 19.47 -13.79
C GLY A 144 7.35 18.80 -14.29
N ASP A 145 8.40 18.88 -13.48
CA ASP A 145 9.67 18.20 -13.75
C ASP A 145 9.56 16.75 -13.29
N SER A 146 9.27 15.84 -14.22
CA SER A 146 8.99 14.44 -13.93
C SER A 146 9.66 13.47 -14.90
N ASP A 147 9.86 12.25 -14.42
CA ASP A 147 10.25 11.09 -15.24
C ASP A 147 9.11 10.05 -15.19
N LEU A 148 8.66 9.60 -16.36
CA LEU A 148 7.59 8.62 -16.53
C LEU A 148 8.16 7.24 -16.92
N GLU A 149 8.09 6.26 -16.01
CA GLU A 149 8.55 4.89 -16.27
C GLU A 149 7.36 3.95 -16.54
N ILE A 150 7.17 3.57 -17.80
CA ILE A 150 6.11 2.65 -18.21
C ILE A 150 6.44 1.22 -17.80
N GLN A 151 5.49 0.60 -17.11
CA GLN A 151 5.68 -0.70 -16.45
C GLN A 151 5.33 -1.89 -17.34
N LYS A 152 4.59 -1.69 -18.44
CA LYS A 152 4.17 -2.74 -19.38
C LYS A 152 4.13 -2.24 -20.83
N GLU A 153 4.41 -3.14 -21.77
CA GLU A 153 4.33 -2.85 -23.21
C GLU A 153 2.89 -2.62 -23.69
N GLU A 154 1.94 -3.41 -23.17
CA GLU A 154 0.52 -3.32 -23.51
C GLU A 154 -0.27 -2.73 -22.34
N LEU A 155 -0.90 -1.57 -22.58
CA LEU A 155 -1.68 -0.83 -21.60
C LEU A 155 -3.17 -0.89 -21.96
N SER A 156 -3.76 -2.08 -21.86
CA SER A 156 -5.17 -2.28 -22.15
C SER A 156 -5.86 -3.23 -21.19
N VAL A 157 -7.15 -3.01 -20.96
CA VAL A 157 -8.01 -3.82 -20.10
C VAL A 157 -9.39 -3.96 -20.72
N LEU A 158 -10.02 -5.12 -20.55
CA LEU A 158 -11.43 -5.32 -20.89
C LEU A 158 -12.31 -5.02 -19.67
N PRO A 159 -13.50 -4.43 -19.85
CA PRO A 159 -14.44 -4.28 -18.75
C PRO A 159 -14.80 -5.65 -18.15
N THR A 160 -15.12 -5.69 -16.85
CA THR A 160 -15.51 -6.94 -16.19
C THR A 160 -16.64 -6.75 -15.18
N ASN A 161 -17.41 -7.82 -14.96
CA ASN A 161 -18.38 -7.93 -13.85
C ASN A 161 -17.80 -8.73 -12.67
N ASN A 162 -16.53 -9.12 -12.74
CA ASN A 162 -15.89 -9.85 -11.64
C ASN A 162 -15.86 -8.97 -10.38
N GLU A 163 -16.26 -9.56 -9.25
CA GLU A 163 -16.19 -8.93 -7.94
C GLU A 163 -14.74 -8.59 -7.55
N TYR A 164 -13.79 -9.40 -8.00
CA TYR A 164 -12.35 -9.20 -7.84
C TYR A 164 -11.72 -8.83 -9.18
N ALA A 165 -12.03 -7.62 -9.66
CA ALA A 165 -11.53 -7.13 -10.93
C ALA A 165 -10.02 -6.83 -10.88
N ASP A 166 -9.32 -7.17 -11.95
CA ASP A 166 -7.88 -6.99 -12.02
C ASP A 166 -7.52 -5.54 -12.38
N TYR A 167 -6.30 -5.17 -11.99
CA TYR A 167 -5.70 -3.89 -12.32
C TYR A 167 -4.18 -4.03 -12.30
N PHE A 168 -3.49 -3.14 -13.00
CA PHE A 168 -2.04 -3.12 -12.98
C PHE A 168 -1.48 -1.72 -13.00
N SER A 169 -0.25 -1.57 -12.49
CA SER A 169 0.50 -0.33 -12.61
C SER A 169 0.89 -0.12 -14.07
N THR A 170 0.51 1.03 -14.62
CA THR A 170 0.82 1.43 -16.00
C THR A 170 2.12 2.23 -16.05
N ALA A 171 2.30 3.14 -15.09
CA ALA A 171 3.46 3.99 -14.99
C ALA A 171 3.84 4.23 -13.52
N TYR A 172 5.13 4.35 -13.28
CA TYR A 172 5.68 4.94 -12.07
C TYR A 172 6.26 6.31 -12.41
N ILE A 173 5.86 7.33 -11.68
CA ILE A 173 6.12 8.73 -12.01
C ILE A 173 6.94 9.35 -10.90
N SER A 174 8.17 9.76 -11.19
CA SER A 174 9.04 10.42 -10.23
C SER A 174 9.07 11.92 -10.48
N PHE A 175 8.91 12.72 -9.43
CA PHE A 175 8.90 14.18 -9.53
C PHE A 175 10.12 14.80 -8.86
N TYR A 176 10.61 15.87 -9.46
CA TYR A 176 11.83 16.55 -9.05
C TYR A 176 11.62 18.05 -8.85
N SER A 177 12.47 18.63 -8.01
CA SER A 177 12.65 20.09 -7.91
C SER A 177 14.13 20.37 -7.81
N GLU A 178 14.63 21.20 -8.73
CA GLU A 178 16.06 21.50 -8.83
C GLU A 178 16.93 20.23 -8.89
N ARG A 179 16.43 19.20 -9.60
CA ARG A 179 17.03 17.84 -9.72
C ARG A 179 17.10 17.03 -8.42
N ARG A 180 16.37 17.43 -7.38
CA ARG A 180 16.18 16.61 -6.17
C ARG A 180 14.85 15.90 -6.24
N PHE A 181 14.86 14.60 -5.97
CA PHE A 181 13.65 13.82 -5.85
C PHE A 181 12.74 14.41 -4.78
N GLN A 182 11.47 14.62 -5.13
CA GLN A 182 10.45 15.10 -4.21
C GLN A 182 9.56 13.95 -3.75
N ARG A 183 8.91 13.29 -4.71
CA ARG A 183 7.94 12.23 -4.46
C ARG A 183 7.72 11.39 -5.70
N SER A 184 7.05 10.26 -5.50
CA SER A 184 6.67 9.36 -6.57
C SER A 184 5.19 9.03 -6.51
N VAL A 185 4.61 8.79 -7.68
CA VAL A 185 3.21 8.47 -7.85
C VAL A 185 3.09 7.23 -8.73
N SER A 186 2.12 6.37 -8.42
CA SER A 186 1.81 5.21 -9.27
C SER A 186 0.52 5.47 -10.04
N LEU A 187 0.57 5.31 -11.35
CA LEU A 187 -0.63 5.27 -12.18
C LEU A 187 -1.06 3.82 -12.39
N ARG A 188 -2.36 3.57 -12.32
CA ARG A 188 -2.95 2.25 -12.53
C ARG A 188 -4.07 2.29 -13.56
N LEU A 189 -4.28 1.14 -14.21
CA LEU A 189 -5.38 0.87 -15.13
C LEU A 189 -6.13 -0.36 -14.65
N SER A 190 -7.45 -0.30 -14.66
CA SER A 190 -8.33 -1.33 -14.10
C SER A 190 -9.47 -1.72 -15.03
N GLU A 191 -9.78 -3.01 -15.01
CA GLU A 191 -10.94 -3.61 -15.67
C GLU A 191 -12.27 -3.16 -15.04
N ASN A 192 -12.25 -2.77 -13.76
CA ASN A 192 -13.38 -2.26 -13.02
C ASN A 192 -12.91 -1.52 -11.76
N VAL A 193 -12.84 -0.19 -11.82
CA VAL A 193 -12.29 0.64 -10.74
C VAL A 193 -13.11 0.49 -9.45
N ILE A 194 -14.44 0.36 -9.56
CA ILE A 194 -15.38 0.22 -8.44
C ILE A 194 -15.08 -1.03 -7.62
N ASN A 195 -14.69 -2.12 -8.29
CA ASN A 195 -14.36 -3.39 -7.64
C ASN A 195 -12.87 -3.50 -7.26
N SER A 196 -11.97 -2.89 -8.03
CA SER A 196 -10.53 -2.99 -7.79
C SER A 196 -10.02 -2.11 -6.64
N LEU A 197 -10.64 -0.95 -6.37
CA LEU A 197 -10.32 -0.12 -5.21
C LEU A 197 -11.03 -0.65 -3.96
N THR A 198 -10.52 -1.77 -3.46
CA THR A 198 -10.95 -2.44 -2.22
C THR A 198 -9.77 -2.55 -1.27
N GLU A 199 -10.00 -2.28 0.01
CA GLU A 199 -9.00 -2.37 1.07
C GLU A 199 -9.41 -3.42 2.10
N SER A 200 -8.43 -4.06 2.75
CA SER A 200 -8.69 -5.00 3.85
C SER A 200 -7.95 -4.55 5.10
N PHE A 201 -8.69 -4.17 6.14
CA PHE A 201 -8.13 -3.71 7.40
C PHE A 201 -8.33 -4.70 8.53
N ILE A 202 -7.47 -4.66 9.53
CA ILE A 202 -7.72 -5.36 10.79
C ILE A 202 -8.84 -4.62 11.52
N LYS A 203 -9.99 -5.28 11.72
CA LYS A 203 -11.26 -4.69 12.21
C LYS A 203 -11.17 -3.83 13.47
N ASN A 204 -10.23 -4.14 14.37
CA ASN A 204 -10.03 -3.42 15.63
C ASN A 204 -8.96 -2.32 15.58
N LYS A 205 -8.49 -1.97 14.38
CA LYS A 205 -7.59 -0.84 14.16
C LYS A 205 -8.41 0.32 13.59
N ARG A 206 -8.06 1.54 14.00
CA ARG A 206 -8.66 2.79 13.50
C ARG A 206 -8.20 3.12 12.06
N SER A 207 -8.13 2.11 11.19
CA SER A 207 -7.86 2.27 9.77
C SER A 207 -9.18 2.52 9.05
N PHE A 208 -9.17 3.28 7.97
CA PHE A 208 -10.34 3.52 7.13
C PHE A 208 -9.93 3.75 5.67
N SER A 209 -10.89 3.58 4.77
CA SER A 209 -10.79 4.04 3.39
C SER A 209 -12.13 4.61 2.99
N LYS A 210 -12.15 5.83 2.45
CA LYS A 210 -13.39 6.53 2.13
C LYS A 210 -13.28 7.27 0.80
N ALA A 211 -14.33 7.15 -0.01
CA ALA A 211 -14.43 7.85 -1.28
C ALA A 211 -15.16 9.18 -1.18
N TYR A 212 -14.72 10.14 -1.99
CA TYR A 212 -15.25 11.48 -2.13
C TYR A 212 -15.42 11.78 -3.61
N LEU A 213 -16.65 12.05 -4.03
CA LEU A 213 -16.97 12.36 -5.43
C LEU A 213 -16.74 13.82 -5.75
N GLU A 214 -16.16 14.07 -6.91
CA GLU A 214 -16.01 15.38 -7.52
C GLU A 214 -16.95 15.51 -8.72
N LYS A 215 -17.05 16.72 -9.29
CA LYS A 215 -17.87 16.95 -10.49
C LYS A 215 -17.34 16.14 -11.68
N GLU A 216 -18.24 15.46 -12.39
CA GLU A 216 -17.92 14.68 -13.59
C GLU A 216 -17.18 15.49 -14.66
N ILE A 217 -16.29 14.80 -15.39
CA ILE A 217 -15.54 15.35 -16.54
C ILE A 217 -16.08 14.67 -17.79
N GLY A 218 -17.01 15.33 -18.49
CA GLY A 218 -17.75 14.69 -19.57
C GLY A 218 -18.67 13.59 -19.03
N ASP A 219 -18.46 12.35 -19.45
CA ASP A 219 -19.14 11.15 -18.95
C ASP A 219 -18.31 10.32 -17.96
N VAL A 220 -17.16 10.87 -17.52
CA VAL A 220 -16.23 10.21 -16.59
C VAL A 220 -16.50 10.68 -15.16
N GLN A 221 -16.79 9.72 -14.28
CA GLN A 221 -16.89 9.97 -12.84
C GLN A 221 -15.49 10.09 -12.25
N ASN A 222 -15.27 11.04 -11.34
CA ASN A 222 -13.96 11.22 -10.72
C ASN A 222 -14.09 11.68 -9.27
N GLY A 223 -12.99 11.63 -8.56
CA GLY A 223 -12.93 11.99 -7.15
C GLY A 223 -11.67 11.44 -6.50
N TYR A 224 -11.74 11.32 -5.18
CA TYR A 224 -10.65 10.85 -4.35
C TYR A 224 -11.07 9.68 -3.46
N VAL A 225 -10.16 8.76 -3.22
CA VAL A 225 -10.21 7.83 -2.10
C VAL A 225 -9.08 8.18 -1.15
N VAL A 226 -9.41 8.42 0.11
CA VAL A 226 -8.41 8.62 1.18
C VAL A 226 -8.39 7.37 2.02
N THR A 227 -7.23 6.72 2.07
CA THR A 227 -6.97 5.54 2.88
C THR A 227 -5.99 5.90 3.99
N TYR A 228 -6.36 5.57 5.23
CA TYR A 228 -5.49 5.65 6.39
C TYR A 228 -5.33 4.27 7.01
N VAL A 229 -4.09 3.81 7.13
CA VAL A 229 -3.75 2.54 7.76
C VAL A 229 -3.10 2.78 9.11
N LYS A 230 -3.83 2.50 10.20
CA LYS A 230 -3.25 2.58 11.54
C LYS A 230 -2.27 1.43 11.76
N SER A 231 -1.01 1.78 11.91
CA SER A 231 0.11 0.86 12.03
C SER A 231 1.20 1.49 12.93
N PRO A 232 2.19 0.74 13.44
CA PRO A 232 3.39 1.35 14.05
C PRO A 232 4.11 2.34 13.12
N TYR A 233 3.91 2.19 11.82
CA TYR A 233 4.26 3.14 10.76
C TYR A 233 2.95 3.43 10.01
N PRO A 234 2.18 4.44 10.43
CA PRO A 234 0.92 4.73 9.76
C PRO A 234 1.17 5.13 8.31
N GLU A 235 0.25 4.73 7.44
CA GLU A 235 0.33 5.02 6.01
C GLU A 235 -0.93 5.77 5.62
N ILE A 236 -0.75 6.83 4.83
CA ILE A 236 -1.84 7.58 4.22
C ILE A 236 -1.64 7.51 2.72
N THR A 237 -2.68 7.10 2.01
CA THR A 237 -2.69 7.06 0.55
C THR A 237 -3.86 7.90 0.06
N ILE A 238 -3.57 8.82 -0.85
CA ILE A 238 -4.57 9.58 -1.60
C ILE A 238 -4.59 8.99 -3.01
N CYS A 239 -5.74 8.45 -3.38
CA CYS A 239 -6.01 7.92 -4.71
C CYS A 239 -6.93 8.89 -5.44
N ARG A 240 -6.52 9.42 -6.60
CA ARG A 240 -7.41 10.18 -7.50
C ARG A 240 -7.87 9.26 -8.62
N PHE A 241 -9.17 9.04 -8.74
CA PHE A 241 -9.74 8.07 -9.67
C PHE A 241 -10.51 8.72 -10.83
N PHE A 242 -10.56 8.02 -11.96
CA PHE A 242 -11.34 8.38 -13.15
C PHE A 242 -12.01 7.12 -13.70
N ILE A 243 -13.34 7.06 -13.65
CA ILE A 243 -14.15 5.89 -13.95
C ILE A 243 -15.00 6.19 -15.18
N PHE A 244 -14.80 5.41 -16.23
CA PHE A 244 -15.61 5.49 -17.44
C PHE A 244 -16.98 4.82 -17.25
N PRO A 245 -17.95 5.07 -18.14
CA PRO A 245 -19.30 4.53 -17.99
C PRO A 245 -19.40 3.00 -17.82
N ASP A 246 -18.47 2.25 -18.40
CA ASP A 246 -18.40 0.77 -18.31
C ASP A 246 -17.59 0.26 -17.10
N GLU A 247 -17.26 1.15 -16.16
CA GLU A 247 -16.52 0.92 -14.92
C GLU A 247 -15.01 0.68 -15.07
N THR A 248 -14.49 0.54 -16.29
CA THR A 248 -13.04 0.61 -16.51
C THR A 248 -12.52 2.00 -16.16
N GLY A 249 -11.22 2.11 -15.91
CA GLY A 249 -10.66 3.42 -15.63
C GLY A 249 -9.24 3.39 -15.14
N ILE A 250 -8.78 4.57 -14.75
CA ILE A 250 -7.43 4.79 -14.24
C ILE A 250 -7.51 5.47 -12.89
N TRP A 251 -6.46 5.29 -12.09
CA TRP A 251 -6.29 6.07 -10.89
C TRP A 251 -4.82 6.31 -10.57
N ILE A 252 -4.60 7.32 -9.74
CA ILE A 252 -3.31 7.88 -9.37
C ILE A 252 -3.15 7.67 -7.87
N ASP A 253 -2.18 6.86 -7.45
CA ASP A 253 -1.87 6.63 -6.04
C ASP A 253 -0.67 7.49 -5.61
N LEU A 254 -0.90 8.34 -4.61
CA LEU A 254 0.13 9.09 -3.91
C LEU A 254 0.14 8.67 -2.43
N ASN A 255 1.30 8.23 -1.96
CA ASN A 255 1.52 8.09 -0.52
C ASN A 255 1.89 9.45 0.06
N SER A 256 1.17 9.86 1.10
CA SER A 256 1.46 11.11 1.80
C SER A 256 2.83 11.06 2.45
N LEU A 257 3.47 12.22 2.51
CA LEU A 257 4.69 12.42 3.30
C LEU A 257 4.38 13.01 4.69
N GLU A 258 3.10 13.19 5.03
CA GLU A 258 2.68 13.75 6.31
C GLU A 258 2.88 12.74 7.44
N ASP A 259 3.53 13.19 8.52
CA ASP A 259 3.86 12.37 9.68
C ASP A 259 2.83 12.58 10.81
N ASP A 260 2.02 13.65 10.77
CA ASP A 260 0.95 13.86 11.75
C ASP A 260 -0.32 13.10 11.35
N HIS A 261 -0.69 12.13 12.20
CA HIS A 261 -1.80 11.24 11.97
C HIS A 261 -2.88 11.34 13.06
N GLU A 262 -2.73 12.23 14.04
CA GLU A 262 -3.67 12.30 15.17
C GLU A 262 -5.02 12.91 14.76
N GLU A 263 -5.07 13.62 13.64
CA GLU A 263 -6.28 14.30 13.17
C GLU A 263 -7.10 13.47 12.16
N LEU A 264 -6.58 12.40 11.58
CA LEU A 264 -7.28 11.69 10.49
C LEU A 264 -8.36 10.73 11.02
N THR A 265 -9.62 10.99 10.65
CA THR A 265 -10.76 10.14 10.98
C THR A 265 -11.73 10.03 9.80
N GLU A 266 -12.48 8.94 9.73
CA GLU A 266 -13.39 8.63 8.62
C GLU A 266 -14.57 9.63 8.52
N GLU A 267 -14.93 10.30 9.62
CA GLU A 267 -16.03 11.25 9.66
C GLU A 267 -15.74 12.55 8.89
N LYS A 268 -14.47 12.82 8.58
CA LYS A 268 -14.06 14.04 7.89
C LYS A 268 -14.61 14.15 6.46
N THR A 269 -14.86 15.39 6.09
CA THR A 269 -15.21 15.83 4.74
C THR A 269 -13.98 15.91 3.84
N LEU A 270 -14.19 15.99 2.52
CA LEU A 270 -13.08 16.14 1.58
C LEU A 270 -12.35 17.48 1.80
N GLU A 271 -13.10 18.54 2.09
CA GLU A 271 -12.56 19.88 2.35
C GLU A 271 -11.63 19.86 3.57
N GLU A 272 -12.02 19.21 4.66
CA GLU A 272 -11.15 19.04 5.83
C GLU A 272 -9.90 18.23 5.50
N PHE A 273 -10.00 17.18 4.66
CA PHE A 273 -8.81 16.45 4.21
C PHE A 273 -7.91 17.30 3.30
N LYS A 274 -8.47 18.15 2.44
CA LYS A 274 -7.69 19.09 1.63
C LYS A 274 -7.00 20.17 2.46
N GLU A 275 -7.52 20.49 3.64
CA GLU A 275 -6.83 21.38 4.59
C GLU A 275 -5.69 20.66 5.31
N ILE A 276 -5.94 19.46 5.85
CA ILE A 276 -4.94 18.69 6.61
C ILE A 276 -3.80 18.20 5.70
N LEU A 277 -4.13 17.63 4.54
CA LEU A 277 -3.18 17.06 3.57
C LEU A 277 -2.95 18.02 2.40
N SER A 278 -2.90 19.32 2.68
CA SER A 278 -2.91 20.39 1.68
C SER A 278 -1.80 20.27 0.64
N ASP A 279 -0.57 19.96 1.05
CA ASP A 279 0.56 19.79 0.14
C ASP A 279 0.35 18.64 -0.85
N ASP A 280 -0.32 17.56 -0.44
CA ASP A 280 -0.55 16.39 -1.29
C ASP A 280 -1.69 16.61 -2.27
N PHE A 281 -2.81 17.17 -1.82
CA PHE A 281 -3.90 17.52 -2.72
C PHE A 281 -3.48 18.59 -3.73
N ALA A 282 -2.80 19.65 -3.26
CA ALA A 282 -2.27 20.68 -4.16
C ALA A 282 -1.27 20.10 -5.16
N PHE A 283 -0.43 19.15 -4.74
CA PHE A 283 0.47 18.44 -5.64
C PHE A 283 -0.30 17.65 -6.71
N ILE A 284 -1.31 16.86 -6.34
CA ILE A 284 -2.08 16.07 -7.32
C ILE A 284 -2.81 16.99 -8.30
N GLU A 285 -3.50 18.02 -7.80
CA GLU A 285 -4.29 18.94 -8.62
C GLU A 285 -3.42 19.77 -9.57
N LYS A 286 -2.21 20.14 -9.15
CA LYS A 286 -1.27 20.91 -9.97
C LYS A 286 -0.60 20.08 -11.06
N ASN A 287 -0.27 18.82 -10.78
CA ASN A 287 0.58 18.02 -11.67
C ASN A 287 -0.21 17.00 -12.51
N PHE A 288 -1.50 16.78 -12.25
CA PHE A 288 -2.32 15.85 -13.01
C PHE A 288 -3.59 16.52 -13.52
N VAL A 289 -3.65 16.69 -14.84
CA VAL A 289 -4.78 17.31 -15.53
C VAL A 289 -5.47 16.27 -16.39
N PHE A 290 -6.69 15.88 -16.01
CA PHE A 290 -7.52 14.98 -16.80
C PHE A 290 -8.58 15.78 -17.56
N LYS A 291 -8.68 15.58 -18.88
CA LYS A 291 -9.63 16.30 -19.72
C LYS A 291 -10.06 15.48 -20.93
N LYS A 292 -11.17 15.89 -21.54
CA LYS A 292 -11.65 15.33 -22.81
C LYS A 292 -10.76 15.85 -23.95
N THR A 293 -10.33 14.99 -24.85
CA THR A 293 -9.57 15.40 -26.04
C THR A 293 -10.50 16.16 -27.00
N GLU A 294 -9.99 17.25 -27.58
CA GLU A 294 -10.71 18.06 -28.58
C GLU A 294 -10.85 17.37 -29.94
#